data_AF-A0A6L4Y8U0-F1
#
_entry.id   AF-A0A6L4Y8U0-F1
#
_cell.length_a   1.000
_cell.length_b   1.000
_cell.length_c   1.000
_cell.angle_alpha   90.00
_cell.angle_beta   90.00
_cell.angle_gamma   90.00
#
_symmetry.space_group_name_H-M   'P 1'
#
loop_
_entity.id
_entity.type
_entity.pdbx_description
1 polymer ?
#
loop_
_entity_poly.entity_id
_entity_poly.type
_entity_poly.pdbx_seq_one_letter_code
_entity_poly.pdbx_strand_id
1 'polypeptide(L)'
;REFKRENVDLEAEILSQARKYGVRLIGPNCIGVINSEIGLCLPFQPLPQIKIGPISILSQSGGVANSYLMHLFEENIGINKWVSMGNKLDLEETDFLPYMIEDPWTQVICIHSEGLNKGRKLLELAQSSSKPIILHKVNRFETTAQVADSHTAAIANDNRIIDAICLQGGIIRAETIQNAVNYAKVFLLPKLTGNRLAVITRSGGHGVIAADFCAEYGFEMPPYEDDYLKKVQEFFRAKVIKTANPLDLGDLWNFESYRYILENALRQEQFDGMLFVFTDNLRLHHNILVDTVTFLSELIRRYSKPIAFVLQGWKERVDRLKESVSFPVFSEIDEAAEALAISRDFCLKKGCNL
;
A
#
# COMPACT_ATOMS: atom_id res chain seq x y z
N ARG A 1 20.99 3.45 26.08
CA ARG A 1 20.20 2.22 26.37
C ARG A 1 20.64 1.03 25.50
N GLU A 2 21.38 1.22 24.41
CA GLU A 2 22.30 0.17 23.86
C GLU A 2 23.73 0.30 24.41
N PHE A 3 24.20 1.52 24.67
CA PHE A 3 25.53 1.77 25.24
C PHE A 3 25.42 2.29 26.68
N LYS A 4 25.07 1.41 27.63
CA LYS A 4 25.29 1.70 29.05
C LYS A 4 26.67 1.16 29.43
N ARG A 5 27.69 2.04 29.47
CA ARG A 5 28.92 1.75 30.23
C ARG A 5 28.69 2.17 31.67
N GLU A 6 29.23 1.41 32.62
CA GLU A 6 29.17 1.77 34.04
C GLU A 6 29.68 3.22 34.21
N ASN A 7 28.77 4.11 34.64
CA ASN A 7 28.99 5.53 34.98
C ASN A 7 29.05 6.59 33.87
N VAL A 8 28.80 6.30 32.58
CA VAL A 8 28.67 7.34 31.54
C VAL A 8 27.44 7.12 30.67
N ASP A 9 26.53 8.10 30.66
CA ASP A 9 25.42 8.15 29.70
C ASP A 9 25.90 8.81 28.40
N LEU A 10 26.50 7.98 27.53
CA LEU A 10 27.07 8.42 26.26
C LEU A 10 26.01 9.05 25.33
N GLU A 11 24.76 8.59 25.41
CA GLU A 11 23.64 9.15 24.63
C GLU A 11 23.37 10.60 25.04
N ALA A 12 23.37 10.88 26.35
CA ALA A 12 23.21 12.23 26.87
C ALA A 12 24.38 13.15 26.48
N GLU A 13 25.62 12.63 26.49
CA GLU A 13 26.79 13.39 26.07
C GLU A 13 26.74 13.75 24.58
N ILE A 14 26.44 12.77 23.72
CA ILE A 14 26.28 12.97 22.27
C ILE A 14 25.22 14.06 22.00
N LEU A 15 24.05 13.95 22.63
CA LEU A 15 22.99 14.95 22.49
C LEU A 15 23.41 16.34 22.98
N SER A 16 24.12 16.41 24.11
CA SER A 16 24.63 17.67 24.65
C SER A 16 25.59 18.34 23.67
N GLN A 17 26.52 17.59 23.07
CA GLN A 17 27.43 18.13 22.06
C GLN A 17 26.69 18.56 20.79
N ALA A 18 25.78 17.75 20.27
CA ALA A 18 24.99 18.11 19.09
C ALA A 18 24.21 19.41 19.31
N ARG A 19 23.54 19.55 20.46
CA ARG A 19 22.82 20.77 20.85
C ARG A 19 23.75 21.98 20.99
N LYS A 20 24.92 21.81 21.62
CA LYS A 20 25.92 22.89 21.77
C LYS A 20 26.31 23.52 20.44
N TYR A 21 26.37 22.73 19.36
CA TYR A 21 26.76 23.18 18.03
C TYR A 21 25.59 23.36 17.05
N GLY A 22 24.33 23.23 17.50
CA GLY A 22 23.15 23.37 16.64
C GLY A 22 23.02 22.26 15.58
N VAL A 23 23.59 21.09 15.82
CA VAL A 23 23.54 19.92 14.92
C VAL A 23 22.36 19.03 15.30
N ARG A 24 21.66 18.49 14.29
CA ARG A 24 20.62 17.47 14.47
C ARG A 24 21.15 16.09 14.10
N LEU A 25 20.65 15.05 14.76
CA LEU A 25 21.11 13.67 14.57
C LEU A 25 19.99 12.76 14.07
N ILE A 26 20.31 11.96 13.05
CA ILE A 26 19.53 10.78 12.64
C ILE A 26 20.22 9.56 13.23
N GLY A 27 19.47 8.62 13.84
CA GLY A 27 20.05 7.50 14.57
C GLY A 27 20.22 7.77 16.07
N PRO A 28 21.29 7.25 16.71
CA PRO A 28 22.34 6.37 16.17
C PRO A 28 21.79 4.96 15.87
N ASN A 29 22.67 4.00 15.54
CA ASN A 29 22.30 2.65 15.13
C ASN A 29 21.28 2.63 13.98
N CYS A 30 21.57 3.43 12.96
CA CYS A 30 20.78 3.52 11.74
C CYS A 30 21.63 3.15 10.54
N ILE A 31 20.99 2.74 9.46
CA ILE A 31 21.71 2.33 8.25
C ILE A 31 21.87 3.42 7.20
N GLY A 32 21.21 4.58 7.36
CA GLY A 32 21.38 5.75 6.49
C GLY A 32 20.07 6.33 5.99
N VAL A 33 20.16 7.15 4.94
CA VAL A 33 19.03 7.85 4.32
C VAL A 33 19.14 7.84 2.80
N ILE A 34 18.00 7.84 2.12
CA ILE A 34 17.88 8.04 0.68
C ILE A 34 16.93 9.21 0.42
N ASN A 35 17.33 10.07 -0.51
CA ASN A 35 16.46 11.03 -1.15
C ASN A 35 16.61 10.87 -2.68
N SER A 36 15.64 10.19 -3.28
CA SER A 36 15.64 9.83 -4.69
C SER A 36 15.58 11.04 -5.62
N GLU A 37 14.96 12.15 -5.21
CA GLU A 37 14.84 13.36 -6.03
C GLU A 37 16.18 14.00 -6.37
N ILE A 38 17.12 13.96 -5.43
CA ILE A 38 18.44 14.58 -5.57
C ILE A 38 19.55 13.55 -5.77
N GLY A 39 19.20 12.27 -5.94
CA GLY A 39 20.16 11.18 -6.09
C GLY A 39 21.00 10.90 -4.83
N LEU A 40 20.55 11.33 -3.65
CA LEU A 40 21.27 11.07 -2.39
C LEU A 40 21.01 9.63 -1.96
N CYS A 41 22.06 8.82 -1.86
CA CYS A 41 22.01 7.45 -1.38
C CYS A 41 23.17 7.23 -0.40
N LEU A 42 22.86 7.27 0.90
CA LEU A 42 23.83 7.10 1.98
C LEU A 42 23.80 5.75 2.71
N PRO A 43 22.93 4.75 2.41
CA PRO A 43 23.05 3.45 3.04
C PRO A 43 24.39 2.78 2.76
N PHE A 44 25.00 2.19 3.80
CA PHE A 44 26.30 1.53 3.67
C PHE A 44 26.22 0.11 3.07
N GLN A 45 25.02 -0.48 3.06
CA GLN A 45 24.80 -1.83 2.51
C GLN A 45 24.53 -1.78 1.00
N PRO A 46 24.83 -2.85 0.25
CA PRO A 46 24.42 -2.96 -1.15
C PRO A 46 22.91 -2.86 -1.28
N LEU A 47 22.44 -2.04 -2.22
CA LEU A 47 21.02 -1.87 -2.54
C LEU A 47 20.76 -2.24 -4.01
N PRO A 48 19.55 -2.73 -4.34
CA PRO A 48 19.12 -2.82 -5.73
C PRO A 48 19.08 -1.41 -6.36
N GLN A 49 18.96 -1.36 -7.68
CA GLN A 49 18.75 -0.08 -8.37
C GLN A 49 17.48 0.59 -7.83
N ILE A 50 17.65 1.76 -7.20
CA ILE A 50 16.56 2.48 -6.59
C ILE A 50 15.71 3.10 -7.70
N LYS A 51 14.46 2.63 -7.80
CA LYS A 51 13.45 3.27 -8.63
C LYS A 51 12.92 4.50 -7.91
N ILE A 52 12.88 5.63 -8.61
CA ILE A 52 12.23 6.86 -8.10
C ILE A 52 10.72 6.62 -8.12
N GLY A 53 10.05 6.90 -7.02
CA GLY A 53 8.60 6.78 -6.92
C GLY A 53 8.05 7.54 -5.73
N PRO A 54 6.74 7.46 -5.48
CA PRO A 54 6.05 8.40 -4.60
C PRO A 54 5.96 7.96 -3.12
N ILE A 55 6.54 6.82 -2.76
CA ILE A 55 6.43 6.24 -1.42
C ILE A 55 7.58 6.71 -0.54
N SER A 56 7.28 7.33 0.60
CA SER A 56 8.29 7.68 1.60
C SER A 56 8.24 6.74 2.80
N ILE A 57 9.40 6.30 3.28
CA ILE A 57 9.54 5.30 4.35
C ILE A 57 10.31 5.89 5.53
N LEU A 58 9.73 5.76 6.71
CA LEU A 58 10.38 5.99 8.00
C LEU A 58 10.43 4.66 8.74
N SER A 59 11.61 4.13 9.04
CA SER A 59 11.73 2.87 9.75
C SER A 59 12.68 2.97 10.93
N GLN A 60 12.21 2.56 12.10
CA GLN A 60 13.05 2.48 13.29
C GLN A 60 14.14 1.40 13.12
N SER A 61 13.78 0.23 12.61
CA SER A 61 14.74 -0.86 12.30
C SER A 61 15.33 -0.71 10.89
N GLY A 62 16.67 -0.75 10.78
CA GLY A 62 17.36 -0.74 9.50
C GLY A 62 17.07 -1.98 8.63
N GLY A 63 17.05 -3.16 9.24
CA GLY A 63 16.70 -4.41 8.53
C GLY A 63 15.29 -4.36 7.94
N VAL A 64 14.32 -3.89 8.73
CA VAL A 64 12.94 -3.73 8.25
C VAL A 64 12.83 -2.64 7.19
N ALA A 65 13.60 -1.55 7.31
CA ALA A 65 13.67 -0.51 6.28
C ALA A 65 14.10 -1.11 4.92
N ASN A 66 15.07 -2.02 4.93
CA ASN A 66 15.52 -2.73 3.73
C ASN A 66 14.46 -3.70 3.21
N SER A 67 13.74 -4.41 4.09
CA SER A 67 12.62 -5.25 3.68
C SER A 67 11.54 -4.43 2.96
N TYR A 68 11.18 -3.24 3.45
CA TYR A 68 10.26 -2.36 2.71
C TYR A 68 10.77 -2.00 1.32
N LEU A 69 12.06 -1.68 1.18
CA LEU A 69 12.66 -1.39 -0.11
C LEU A 69 12.58 -2.60 -1.06
N MET A 70 12.87 -3.81 -0.56
CA MET A 70 12.81 -5.06 -1.33
C MET A 70 11.38 -5.36 -1.78
N HIS A 71 10.39 -5.33 -0.89
CA HIS A 71 9.01 -5.61 -1.25
C HIS A 71 8.45 -4.57 -2.24
N LEU A 72 8.77 -3.28 -2.08
CA LEU A 72 8.37 -2.27 -3.08
C LEU A 72 9.05 -2.48 -4.43
N PHE A 73 10.32 -2.89 -4.43
CA PHE A 73 11.06 -3.20 -5.66
C PHE A 73 10.43 -4.40 -6.40
N GLU A 74 10.05 -5.46 -5.69
CA GLU A 74 9.34 -6.62 -6.25
C GLU A 74 7.96 -6.25 -6.85
N GLU A 75 7.34 -5.20 -6.31
CA GLU A 75 6.10 -4.62 -6.84
C GLU A 75 6.36 -3.57 -7.94
N ASN A 76 7.62 -3.36 -8.34
CA ASN A 76 8.07 -2.34 -9.29
C ASN A 76 7.65 -0.91 -8.90
N ILE A 77 7.58 -0.64 -7.60
CA ILE A 77 7.22 0.66 -7.02
C ILE A 77 8.48 1.33 -6.50
N GLY A 78 8.67 2.58 -6.93
CA GLY A 78 9.79 3.39 -6.49
C GLY A 78 9.56 4.05 -5.14
N ILE A 79 10.66 4.45 -4.51
CA ILE A 79 10.68 5.21 -3.25
C ILE A 79 11.07 6.67 -3.51
N ASN A 80 10.56 7.57 -2.68
CA ASN A 80 10.94 8.97 -2.68
C ASN A 80 11.99 9.23 -1.60
N LYS A 81 11.58 9.16 -0.34
CA LYS A 81 12.44 9.30 0.83
C LYS A 81 12.49 7.98 1.57
N TRP A 82 13.65 7.64 2.09
CA TRP A 82 13.80 6.47 2.95
C TRP A 82 14.74 6.84 4.08
N VAL A 83 14.30 6.60 5.31
CA VAL A 83 15.04 6.99 6.51
C VAL A 83 15.06 5.81 7.46
N SER A 84 16.25 5.26 7.69
CA SER A 84 16.48 4.43 8.87
C SER A 84 16.71 5.38 10.05
N MET A 85 15.80 5.37 11.01
CA MET A 85 15.84 6.27 12.17
C MET A 85 16.66 5.72 13.33
N GLY A 86 16.88 4.40 13.36
CA GLY A 86 17.64 3.73 14.43
C GLY A 86 17.03 3.99 15.80
N ASN A 87 17.87 4.38 16.75
CA ASN A 87 17.47 4.60 18.16
C ASN A 87 16.64 5.86 18.38
N LYS A 88 16.51 6.74 17.38
CA LYS A 88 15.73 7.99 17.46
C LYS A 88 16.18 8.89 18.63
N LEU A 89 17.49 9.02 18.82
CA LEU A 89 18.07 9.75 19.95
C LEU A 89 17.73 11.25 19.89
N ASP A 90 17.68 11.82 18.69
CA ASP A 90 17.28 13.22 18.46
C ASP A 90 16.05 13.30 17.55
N LEU A 91 16.19 12.92 16.28
CA LEU A 91 15.08 12.93 15.32
C LEU A 91 14.28 11.63 15.34
N GLU A 92 12.95 11.76 15.38
CA GLU A 92 12.02 10.64 15.25
C GLU A 92 10.94 10.91 14.19
N GLU A 93 10.00 9.98 14.00
CA GLU A 93 8.99 10.06 12.94
C GLU A 93 8.23 11.40 12.91
N THR A 94 7.92 11.97 14.08
CA THR A 94 7.19 13.24 14.18
C THR A 94 8.01 14.47 13.77
N ASP A 95 9.32 14.33 13.58
CA ASP A 95 10.20 15.39 13.10
C ASP A 95 10.40 15.31 11.58
N PHE A 96 10.31 14.11 10.98
CA PHE A 96 10.34 13.91 9.53
C PHE A 96 8.97 14.10 8.87
N LEU A 97 7.89 13.77 9.57
CA LEU A 97 6.53 13.84 9.03
C LEU A 97 6.14 15.21 8.46
N PRO A 98 6.41 16.36 9.12
CA PRO A 98 6.09 17.67 8.54
C PRO A 98 6.68 17.87 7.15
N TYR A 99 7.96 17.51 6.98
CA TYR A 99 8.64 17.58 5.69
C TYR A 99 7.99 16.66 4.63
N MET A 100 7.71 15.40 4.98
CA MET A 100 7.09 14.45 4.05
C MET A 100 5.63 14.78 3.71
N ILE A 101 4.90 15.38 4.64
CA ILE A 101 3.52 15.85 4.44
C ILE A 101 3.50 17.00 3.42
N GLU A 102 4.46 17.91 3.46
CA GLU A 102 4.54 19.04 2.54
C GLU A 102 5.20 18.69 1.20
N ASP A 103 6.03 17.64 1.14
CA ASP A 103 6.79 17.25 -0.05
C ASP A 103 5.90 16.78 -1.22
N PRO A 104 5.80 17.51 -2.36
CA PRO A 104 4.88 17.19 -3.44
C PRO A 104 5.14 15.85 -4.13
N TRP A 105 6.34 15.29 -4.01
CA TRP A 105 6.69 14.00 -4.61
C TRP A 105 6.34 12.81 -3.71
N THR A 106 6.16 13.05 -2.41
CA THR A 106 5.65 12.05 -1.48
C THR A 106 4.12 11.99 -1.59
N GLN A 107 3.56 10.85 -1.99
CA GLN A 107 2.11 10.62 -1.99
C GLN A 107 1.65 9.75 -0.82
N VAL A 108 2.49 8.80 -0.39
CA VAL A 108 2.18 7.86 0.71
C VAL A 108 3.37 7.80 1.67
N ILE A 109 3.10 7.77 2.97
CA ILE A 109 4.12 7.67 4.01
C ILE A 109 3.95 6.35 4.77
N CYS A 110 4.93 5.46 4.69
CA CYS A 110 4.99 4.23 5.46
C CYS A 110 5.89 4.42 6.69
N ILE A 111 5.38 4.11 7.87
CA ILE A 111 6.10 4.19 9.14
C ILE A 111 6.18 2.80 9.74
N HIS A 112 7.39 2.29 9.94
CA HIS A 112 7.66 1.16 10.80
C HIS A 112 8.24 1.65 12.13
N SER A 113 7.61 1.26 13.23
CA SER A 113 7.99 1.71 14.57
C SER A 113 7.90 0.58 15.58
N GLU A 114 8.91 0.50 16.45
CA GLU A 114 8.94 -0.40 17.61
C GLU A 114 8.39 0.30 18.86
N GLY A 115 8.54 1.63 18.94
CA GLY A 115 7.99 2.46 20.01
C GLY A 115 7.75 3.89 19.55
N LEU A 116 6.63 4.49 19.96
CA LEU A 116 6.25 5.87 19.65
C LEU A 116 6.33 6.72 20.92
N ASN A 117 7.10 7.81 20.90
CA ASN A 117 7.29 8.66 22.07
C ASN A 117 6.32 9.85 22.11
N LYS A 118 6.02 10.45 20.94
CA LYS A 118 5.24 11.69 20.82
C LYS A 118 3.85 11.44 20.23
N GLY A 119 3.03 10.61 20.91
CA GLY A 119 1.70 10.20 20.43
C GLY A 119 0.74 11.35 20.10
N ARG A 120 0.67 12.40 20.93
CA ARG A 120 -0.16 13.59 20.64
C ARG A 120 0.31 14.33 19.39
N LYS A 121 1.62 14.53 19.23
CA LYS A 121 2.18 15.19 18.03
C LYS A 121 1.93 14.36 16.77
N LEU A 122 2.04 13.03 16.88
CA LEU A 122 1.71 12.12 15.78
C LEU A 122 0.23 12.24 15.37
N LEU A 123 -0.68 12.31 16.34
CA LEU A 123 -2.10 12.53 16.08
C LEU A 123 -2.34 13.86 15.34
N GLU A 124 -1.78 14.96 15.84
CA GLU A 124 -1.93 16.30 15.25
C GLU A 124 -1.41 16.35 13.80
N LEU A 125 -0.22 15.78 13.55
CA LEU A 125 0.37 15.67 12.21
C LEU A 125 -0.45 14.76 11.29
N ALA A 126 -0.94 13.65 11.81
CA ALA A 126 -1.78 12.76 11.04
C ALA A 126 -3.09 13.45 10.65
N GLN A 127 -3.72 14.20 11.56
CA GLN A 127 -4.94 14.96 11.29
C GLN A 127 -4.74 16.03 10.22
N SER A 128 -3.62 16.76 10.26
CA SER A 128 -3.31 17.80 9.26
C SER A 128 -2.90 17.23 7.89
N SER A 129 -2.42 15.99 7.83
CA SER A 129 -2.03 15.35 6.58
C SER A 129 -3.23 15.01 5.70
N SER A 130 -3.20 15.45 4.44
CA SER A 130 -4.07 14.97 3.36
C SER A 130 -3.56 13.66 2.73
N LYS A 131 -2.31 13.28 3.02
CA LYS A 131 -1.66 12.08 2.51
C LYS A 131 -1.87 10.89 3.45
N PRO A 132 -2.06 9.67 2.91
CA PRO A 132 -2.13 8.46 3.72
C PRO A 132 -0.82 8.22 4.47
N ILE A 133 -0.97 7.98 5.78
CA ILE A 133 0.11 7.52 6.66
C ILE A 133 -0.24 6.09 7.06
N ILE A 134 0.64 5.16 6.71
CA ILE A 134 0.51 3.73 7.02
C ILE A 134 1.48 3.41 8.15
N LEU A 135 0.97 2.97 9.29
CA LEU A 135 1.75 2.61 10.47
C LEU A 135 1.78 1.10 10.69
N HIS A 136 2.96 0.51 10.48
CA HIS A 136 3.31 -0.83 10.91
C HIS A 136 3.99 -0.77 12.28
N LYS A 137 3.17 -0.83 13.35
CA LYS A 137 3.64 -0.86 14.75
C LYS A 137 3.88 -2.31 15.17
N VAL A 138 5.13 -2.61 15.52
CA VAL A 138 5.49 -3.89 16.18
C VAL A 138 5.66 -3.67 17.68
N ASN A 139 6.08 -4.69 18.43
CA ASN A 139 6.16 -4.63 19.89
C ASN A 139 4.80 -4.23 20.51
N ARG A 140 3.81 -5.10 20.26
CA ARG A 140 2.39 -4.89 20.53
C ARG A 140 1.92 -5.61 21.78
N PHE A 141 2.60 -6.68 22.16
CA PHE A 141 2.19 -7.53 23.27
C PHE A 141 3.23 -7.45 24.38
N GLU A 142 2.81 -7.63 25.62
CA GLU A 142 3.72 -7.67 26.78
C GLU A 142 4.82 -8.72 26.59
N THR A 143 4.46 -9.88 26.03
CA THR A 143 5.40 -10.96 25.69
C THR A 143 6.47 -10.55 24.69
N THR A 144 6.20 -9.55 23.84
CA THR A 144 7.16 -9.01 22.86
C THR A 144 7.97 -7.82 23.39
N ALA A 145 7.57 -7.24 24.52
CA ALA A 145 8.20 -6.05 25.10
C ALA A 145 9.66 -6.30 25.50
N GLN A 146 9.96 -7.46 26.08
CA GLN A 146 11.32 -7.83 26.47
C GLN A 146 12.25 -8.00 25.25
N VAL A 147 11.73 -8.54 24.15
CA VAL A 147 12.50 -8.71 22.90
C VAL A 147 12.86 -7.34 22.32
N ALA A 148 11.90 -6.42 22.25
CA ALA A 148 12.14 -5.07 21.75
C ALA A 148 13.05 -4.24 22.67
N ASP A 149 12.94 -4.39 23.99
CA ASP A 149 13.82 -3.70 24.95
C ASP A 149 15.29 -4.11 24.75
N SER A 150 15.54 -5.39 24.44
CA SER A 150 16.89 -5.88 24.14
C SER A 150 17.45 -5.43 22.80
N HIS A 151 16.59 -5.07 21.84
CA HIS A 151 16.98 -4.79 20.45
C HIS A 151 17.13 -3.29 20.15
N THR A 152 16.20 -2.44 20.61
CA THR A 152 16.27 -0.98 20.41
C THR A 152 16.05 -0.20 21.70
N ALA A 153 15.82 -0.90 22.81
CA ALA A 153 15.43 -0.33 24.10
C ALA A 153 14.19 0.57 24.04
N ALA A 154 13.35 0.33 23.03
CA ALA A 154 12.06 1.00 22.84
C ALA A 154 11.07 0.53 23.90
N ILE A 155 10.41 1.49 24.55
CA ILE A 155 9.38 1.20 25.54
C ILE A 155 8.12 0.71 24.80
N ALA A 156 7.57 -0.42 25.24
CA ALA A 156 6.30 -0.91 24.72
C ALA A 156 5.20 0.14 24.97
N ASN A 157 4.42 0.43 23.94
CA ASN A 157 3.27 1.31 24.05
C ASN A 157 2.01 0.48 24.33
N ASP A 158 1.04 1.06 25.03
CA ASP A 158 -0.31 0.46 25.11
C ASP A 158 -0.97 0.54 23.73
N ASN A 159 -1.22 -0.62 23.11
CA ASN A 159 -1.83 -0.67 21.79
C ASN A 159 -3.18 0.02 21.72
N ARG A 160 -3.98 0.01 22.80
CA ARG A 160 -5.29 0.66 22.81
C ARG A 160 -5.15 2.15 22.56
N ILE A 161 -4.08 2.76 23.08
CA ILE A 161 -3.75 4.16 22.85
C ILE A 161 -3.29 4.36 21.40
N ILE A 162 -2.46 3.46 20.86
CA ILE A 162 -2.02 3.53 19.46
C ILE A 162 -3.20 3.38 18.50
N ASP A 163 -4.12 2.46 18.76
CA ASP A 163 -5.32 2.24 17.96
C ASP A 163 -6.23 3.47 18.02
N ALA A 164 -6.41 4.08 19.20
CA ALA A 164 -7.15 5.32 19.34
C ALA A 164 -6.50 6.48 18.54
N ILE A 165 -5.17 6.63 18.60
CA ILE A 165 -4.45 7.63 17.81
C ILE A 165 -4.65 7.39 16.31
N CYS A 166 -4.56 6.14 15.86
CA CYS A 166 -4.74 5.82 14.45
C CYS A 166 -6.18 6.08 13.99
N LEU A 167 -7.15 5.69 14.82
CA LEU A 167 -8.56 5.94 14.58
C LEU A 167 -8.91 7.44 14.62
N GLN A 168 -8.28 8.26 15.45
CA GLN A 168 -8.55 9.71 15.47
C GLN A 168 -7.77 10.48 14.40
N GLY A 169 -6.58 10.00 14.03
CA GLY A 169 -5.70 10.65 13.07
C GLY A 169 -5.94 10.28 11.61
N GLY A 170 -6.66 9.18 11.36
CA GLY A 170 -6.75 8.61 10.01
C GLY A 170 -5.46 7.93 9.57
N ILE A 171 -4.69 7.40 10.52
CA ILE A 171 -3.52 6.56 10.25
C ILE A 171 -4.03 5.15 9.95
N ILE A 172 -3.51 4.56 8.88
CA ILE A 172 -3.84 3.20 8.44
C ILE A 172 -2.94 2.22 9.18
N ARG A 173 -3.53 1.25 9.89
CA ARG A 173 -2.77 0.21 10.60
C ARG A 173 -2.36 -0.87 9.60
N ALA A 174 -1.09 -1.22 9.59
CA ALA A 174 -0.60 -2.39 8.87
C ALA A 174 -0.04 -3.42 9.86
N GLU A 175 -0.41 -4.68 9.65
CA GLU A 175 -0.05 -5.80 10.50
C GLU A 175 1.24 -6.47 10.05
N THR A 176 1.52 -6.40 8.74
CA THR A 176 2.72 -6.94 8.11
C THR A 176 3.31 -5.93 7.12
N ILE A 177 4.55 -6.18 6.68
CA ILE A 177 5.17 -5.41 5.59
C ILE A 177 4.34 -5.55 4.31
N GLN A 178 3.84 -6.76 4.02
CA GLN A 178 3.02 -7.02 2.85
C GLN A 178 1.71 -6.23 2.87
N ASN A 179 1.01 -6.16 4.02
CA ASN A 179 -0.17 -5.30 4.16
C ASN A 179 0.18 -3.83 3.89
N ALA A 180 1.28 -3.32 4.48
CA ALA A 180 1.69 -1.94 4.26
C ALA A 180 2.00 -1.64 2.79
N VAL A 181 2.62 -2.57 2.06
CA VAL A 181 2.91 -2.45 0.63
C VAL A 181 1.63 -2.50 -0.22
N ASN A 182 0.70 -3.41 0.10
CA ASN A 182 -0.60 -3.50 -0.58
C ASN A 182 -1.47 -2.26 -0.33
N TYR A 183 -1.45 -1.70 0.88
CA TYR A 183 -2.12 -0.43 1.15
C TYR A 183 -1.44 0.73 0.44
N ALA A 184 -0.10 0.77 0.39
CA ALA A 184 0.60 1.79 -0.38
C ALA A 184 0.22 1.75 -1.87
N LYS A 185 0.09 0.54 -2.45
CA LYS A 185 -0.33 0.30 -3.83
C LYS A 185 -1.68 0.90 -4.16
N VAL A 186 -2.70 0.71 -3.31
CA VAL A 186 -4.05 1.23 -3.62
C VAL A 186 -4.09 2.75 -3.65
N PHE A 187 -3.24 3.44 -2.88
CA PHE A 187 -3.17 4.91 -2.89
C PHE A 187 -2.43 5.46 -4.11
N LEU A 188 -1.87 4.60 -4.97
CA LEU A 188 -1.38 4.97 -6.31
C LEU A 188 -2.48 4.91 -7.37
N LEU A 189 -3.65 4.36 -7.04
CA LEU A 189 -4.85 4.37 -7.85
C LEU A 189 -5.71 5.60 -7.51
N PRO A 190 -6.70 5.97 -8.34
CA PRO A 190 -7.70 6.96 -7.95
C PRO A 190 -8.37 6.60 -6.63
N LYS A 191 -8.82 7.62 -5.92
CA LYS A 191 -9.52 7.48 -4.65
C LYS A 191 -10.83 6.73 -4.86
N LEU A 192 -11.09 5.71 -4.04
CA LEU A 192 -12.40 5.09 -3.97
C LEU A 192 -13.27 5.92 -3.00
N THR A 193 -14.38 6.48 -3.48
CA THR A 193 -15.24 7.36 -2.65
C THR A 193 -16.56 6.72 -2.24
N GLY A 194 -16.89 5.54 -2.78
CA GLY A 194 -18.09 4.77 -2.45
C GLY A 194 -17.79 3.30 -2.23
N ASN A 195 -18.84 2.50 -2.07
CA ASN A 195 -18.76 1.08 -1.73
C ASN A 195 -19.28 0.15 -2.84
N ARG A 196 -19.57 0.64 -4.04
CA ARG A 196 -20.16 -0.18 -5.12
C ARG A 196 -19.08 -0.62 -6.10
N LEU A 197 -18.84 -1.92 -6.20
CA LEU A 197 -17.80 -2.47 -7.07
C LEU A 197 -18.39 -3.24 -8.25
N ALA A 198 -17.82 -2.99 -9.44
CA ALA A 198 -17.91 -3.94 -10.54
C ALA A 198 -16.90 -5.06 -10.27
N VAL A 199 -17.35 -6.30 -10.05
CA VAL A 199 -16.47 -7.44 -9.85
C VAL A 199 -16.45 -8.28 -11.12
N ILE A 200 -15.27 -8.42 -11.74
CA ILE A 200 -15.10 -9.16 -13.00
C ILE A 200 -14.03 -10.22 -12.77
N THR A 201 -14.32 -11.46 -13.16
CA THR A 201 -13.46 -12.61 -12.89
C THR A 201 -13.38 -13.55 -14.10
N ARG A 202 -12.30 -14.32 -14.23
CA ARG A 202 -12.18 -15.43 -15.21
C ARG A 202 -12.88 -16.73 -14.80
N SER A 203 -13.22 -16.84 -13.52
CA SER A 203 -13.70 -18.08 -12.91
C SER A 203 -14.79 -17.77 -11.89
N GLY A 204 -15.91 -18.49 -11.97
CA GLY A 204 -16.98 -18.41 -10.98
C GLY A 204 -16.50 -18.70 -9.55
N GLY A 205 -15.52 -19.60 -9.37
CA GLY A 205 -14.95 -19.87 -8.04
C GLY A 205 -14.23 -18.66 -7.45
N HIS A 206 -13.41 -17.97 -8.25
CA HIS A 206 -12.80 -16.69 -7.83
C HIS A 206 -13.85 -15.58 -7.67
N GLY A 207 -14.95 -15.65 -8.41
CA GLY A 207 -16.11 -14.77 -8.22
C GLY A 207 -16.74 -14.93 -6.84
N VAL A 208 -16.93 -16.17 -6.36
CA VAL A 208 -17.44 -16.43 -5.00
C VAL A 208 -16.46 -15.91 -3.94
N ILE A 209 -15.16 -16.17 -4.10
CA ILE A 209 -14.13 -15.65 -3.18
C ILE A 209 -14.14 -14.11 -3.16
N ALA A 210 -14.20 -13.47 -4.33
CA ALA A 210 -14.28 -12.02 -4.44
C ALA A 210 -15.57 -11.47 -3.80
N ALA A 211 -16.69 -12.16 -3.95
CA ALA A 211 -17.96 -11.81 -3.32
C ALA A 211 -17.88 -11.88 -1.79
N ASP A 212 -17.27 -12.93 -1.24
CA ASP A 212 -17.07 -13.09 0.21
C ASP A 212 -16.26 -11.92 0.79
N PHE A 213 -15.12 -11.59 0.18
CA PHE A 213 -14.31 -10.45 0.63
C PHE A 213 -14.97 -9.10 0.36
N CYS A 214 -15.74 -8.95 -0.72
CA CYS A 214 -16.57 -7.76 -0.91
C CYS A 214 -17.55 -7.60 0.25
N ALA A 215 -18.25 -8.66 0.64
CA ALA A 215 -19.18 -8.63 1.78
C ALA A 215 -18.46 -8.36 3.11
N GLU A 216 -17.33 -9.02 3.37
CA GLU A 216 -16.51 -8.83 4.57
C GLU A 216 -16.08 -7.37 4.76
N TYR A 217 -15.67 -6.71 3.67
CA TYR A 217 -15.24 -5.32 3.70
C TYR A 217 -16.36 -4.30 3.42
N GLY A 218 -17.62 -4.73 3.39
CA GLY A 218 -18.80 -3.86 3.26
C GLY A 218 -18.99 -3.24 1.87
N PHE A 219 -18.48 -3.89 0.83
CA PHE A 219 -18.75 -3.53 -0.56
C PHE A 219 -20.08 -4.13 -1.05
N GLU A 220 -20.79 -3.32 -1.83
CA GLU A 220 -21.95 -3.73 -2.60
C GLU A 220 -21.54 -4.11 -4.02
N MET A 221 -22.27 -5.07 -4.60
CA MET A 221 -22.10 -5.49 -5.99
C MET A 221 -23.43 -5.30 -6.74
N PRO A 222 -23.80 -4.05 -7.09
CA PRO A 222 -25.02 -3.78 -7.85
C PRO A 222 -25.07 -4.60 -9.15
N PRO A 223 -26.26 -5.02 -9.61
CA PRO A 223 -26.40 -5.71 -10.88
C PRO A 223 -25.95 -4.79 -12.03
N TYR A 224 -25.24 -5.33 -13.01
CA TYR A 224 -24.95 -4.60 -14.24
C TYR A 224 -26.24 -4.27 -15.00
N GLU A 225 -26.21 -3.21 -15.81
CA GLU A 225 -27.31 -2.86 -16.71
C GLU A 225 -27.66 -4.01 -17.68
N ASP A 226 -28.96 -4.25 -17.89
CA ASP A 226 -29.45 -5.36 -18.71
C ASP A 226 -28.90 -5.31 -20.14
N ASP A 227 -28.81 -4.14 -20.75
CA ASP A 227 -28.33 -3.99 -22.13
C ASP A 227 -26.82 -4.25 -22.25
N TYR A 228 -26.06 -3.89 -21.21
CA TYR A 228 -24.66 -4.30 -21.11
C TYR A 228 -24.54 -5.82 -21.00
N LEU A 229 -25.31 -6.46 -20.11
CA LEU A 229 -25.28 -7.92 -19.94
C LEU A 229 -25.69 -8.66 -21.22
N LYS A 230 -26.72 -8.19 -21.93
CA LYS A 230 -27.12 -8.75 -23.23
C LYS A 230 -25.97 -8.67 -24.23
N LYS A 231 -25.27 -7.54 -24.31
CA LYS A 231 -24.15 -7.38 -25.23
C LYS A 231 -22.97 -8.27 -24.85
N VAL A 232 -22.66 -8.38 -23.56
CA VAL A 232 -21.61 -9.26 -23.04
C VAL A 232 -21.91 -10.73 -23.34
N GLN A 233 -23.17 -11.16 -23.23
CA GLN A 233 -23.59 -12.53 -23.56
C GLN A 233 -23.32 -12.91 -25.02
N GLU A 234 -23.28 -11.95 -25.96
CA GLU A 234 -22.95 -12.22 -27.37
C GLU A 234 -21.51 -12.73 -27.57
N PHE A 235 -20.60 -12.45 -26.62
CA PHE A 235 -19.22 -12.94 -26.67
C PHE A 235 -19.08 -14.41 -26.25
N PHE A 236 -20.08 -14.97 -25.56
CA PHE A 236 -20.05 -16.35 -25.09
C PHE A 236 -20.73 -17.28 -26.09
N ARG A 237 -20.00 -18.31 -26.53
CA ARG A 237 -20.55 -19.35 -27.44
C ARG A 237 -21.61 -20.23 -26.77
N ALA A 238 -21.45 -20.47 -25.46
CA ALA A 238 -22.35 -21.30 -24.67
C ALA A 238 -23.05 -20.43 -23.61
N LYS A 239 -24.38 -20.36 -23.64
CA LYS A 239 -25.21 -19.56 -22.71
C LYS A 239 -25.39 -20.22 -21.33
N VAL A 240 -24.36 -20.92 -20.85
CA VAL A 240 -24.42 -21.72 -19.61
C VAL A 240 -24.06 -20.88 -18.38
N ILE A 241 -23.23 -19.85 -18.55
CA ILE A 241 -22.79 -18.97 -17.46
C ILE A 241 -23.88 -17.92 -17.24
N LYS A 242 -24.43 -17.87 -16.03
CA LYS A 242 -25.35 -16.80 -15.61
C LYS A 242 -24.53 -15.53 -15.40
N THR A 243 -24.68 -14.56 -16.31
CA THR A 243 -23.98 -13.27 -16.18
C THR A 243 -24.68 -12.40 -15.12
N ALA A 244 -23.96 -12.07 -14.06
CA ALA A 244 -24.39 -11.23 -12.94
C ALA A 244 -23.17 -10.41 -12.44
N ASN A 245 -23.28 -9.76 -11.29
CA ASN A 245 -22.13 -9.23 -10.54
C ASN A 245 -21.90 -10.14 -9.33
N PRO A 246 -20.76 -10.85 -9.20
CA PRO A 246 -19.59 -10.85 -10.09
C PRO A 246 -19.82 -11.40 -11.51
N LEU A 247 -19.17 -10.79 -12.50
CA LEU A 247 -19.20 -11.20 -13.90
C LEU A 247 -18.13 -12.24 -14.20
N ASP A 248 -18.55 -13.48 -14.45
CA ASP A 248 -17.68 -14.58 -14.85
C ASP A 248 -17.43 -14.60 -16.37
N LEU A 249 -16.16 -14.43 -16.76
CA LEU A 249 -15.67 -14.42 -18.13
C LEU A 249 -15.36 -15.82 -18.68
N GLY A 250 -15.43 -16.87 -17.86
CA GLY A 250 -15.36 -18.28 -18.29
C GLY A 250 -14.19 -18.58 -19.22
N ASP A 251 -14.45 -18.89 -20.49
CA ASP A 251 -13.42 -19.19 -21.51
C ASP A 251 -13.22 -18.07 -22.56
N LEU A 252 -13.58 -16.83 -22.22
CA LEU A 252 -13.33 -15.68 -23.07
C LEU A 252 -11.83 -15.30 -23.08
N TRP A 253 -11.16 -15.43 -24.23
CA TRP A 253 -9.73 -15.12 -24.41
C TRP A 253 -9.45 -13.98 -25.40
N ASN A 254 -10.50 -13.42 -26.01
CA ASN A 254 -10.36 -12.39 -27.03
C ASN A 254 -10.18 -11.00 -26.39
N PHE A 255 -9.04 -10.35 -26.64
CA PHE A 255 -8.69 -9.07 -26.03
C PHE A 255 -9.70 -7.95 -26.29
N GLU A 256 -10.26 -7.85 -27.51
CA GLU A 256 -11.30 -6.85 -27.84
C GLU A 256 -12.56 -7.00 -26.96
N SER A 257 -12.91 -8.24 -26.63
CA SER A 257 -14.04 -8.52 -25.73
C SER A 257 -13.74 -8.02 -24.31
N TYR A 258 -12.50 -8.16 -23.81
CA TYR A 258 -12.09 -7.57 -22.53
C TYR A 258 -12.15 -6.05 -22.56
N ARG A 259 -11.66 -5.43 -23.64
CA ARG A 259 -11.71 -3.98 -23.80
C ARG A 259 -13.13 -3.45 -23.64
N TYR A 260 -14.06 -4.06 -24.38
CA TYR A 260 -15.48 -3.71 -24.29
C TYR A 260 -16.04 -3.92 -22.88
N ILE A 261 -15.82 -5.11 -22.29
CA ILE A 261 -16.37 -5.51 -21.00
C ILE A 261 -15.90 -4.58 -19.88
N LEU A 262 -14.59 -4.37 -19.77
CA LEU A 262 -13.97 -3.59 -18.69
C LEU A 262 -14.35 -2.11 -18.82
N GLU A 263 -14.28 -1.53 -20.02
CA GLU A 263 -14.62 -0.12 -20.23
C GLU A 263 -16.09 0.17 -19.93
N ASN A 264 -17.01 -0.65 -20.47
CA ASN A 264 -18.44 -0.42 -20.29
C ASN A 264 -18.92 -0.76 -18.87
N ALA A 265 -18.23 -1.66 -18.14
CA ALA A 265 -18.47 -1.83 -16.71
C ALA A 265 -18.05 -0.58 -15.93
N LEU A 266 -16.82 -0.09 -16.13
CA LEU A 266 -16.29 1.04 -15.36
C LEU A 266 -17.07 2.34 -15.63
N ARG A 267 -17.59 2.52 -16.85
CA ARG A 267 -18.40 3.68 -17.25
C ARG A 267 -19.72 3.79 -16.49
N GLN A 268 -20.32 2.69 -16.03
CA GLN A 268 -21.63 2.73 -15.37
C GLN A 268 -21.55 3.53 -14.06
N GLU A 269 -22.44 4.51 -13.88
CA GLU A 269 -22.45 5.43 -12.73
C GLU A 269 -22.75 4.74 -11.39
N GLN A 270 -23.34 3.54 -11.45
CA GLN A 270 -23.63 2.73 -10.27
C GLN A 270 -22.41 2.07 -9.62
N PHE A 271 -21.23 2.10 -10.28
CA PHE A 271 -19.99 1.58 -9.71
C PHE A 271 -19.03 2.71 -9.38
N ASP A 272 -18.42 2.62 -8.21
CA ASP A 272 -17.41 3.56 -7.70
C ASP A 272 -15.98 3.08 -8.02
N GLY A 273 -15.81 1.78 -8.25
CA GLY A 273 -14.54 1.15 -8.62
C GLY A 273 -14.74 -0.25 -9.21
N MET A 274 -13.63 -0.92 -9.49
CA MET A 274 -13.62 -2.27 -10.06
C MET A 274 -12.63 -3.17 -9.33
N LEU A 275 -13.05 -4.40 -9.05
CA LEU A 275 -12.17 -5.51 -8.67
C LEU A 275 -12.09 -6.46 -9.87
N PHE A 276 -10.95 -6.50 -10.54
CA PHE A 276 -10.74 -7.33 -11.73
C PHE A 276 -9.78 -8.46 -11.42
N VAL A 277 -10.31 -9.68 -11.34
CA VAL A 277 -9.56 -10.90 -11.05
C VAL A 277 -9.28 -11.67 -12.33
N PHE A 278 -8.00 -11.73 -12.70
CA PHE A 278 -7.54 -12.40 -13.90
C PHE A 278 -6.69 -13.61 -13.54
N THR A 279 -7.17 -14.80 -13.91
CA THR A 279 -6.41 -16.04 -13.76
C THR A 279 -5.64 -16.35 -15.05
N ASP A 280 -4.32 -16.34 -14.98
CA ASP A 280 -3.41 -16.73 -16.06
C ASP A 280 -3.07 -18.22 -15.98
N ASN A 281 -3.60 -18.99 -16.93
CA ASN A 281 -3.39 -20.43 -17.03
C ASN A 281 -2.37 -20.81 -18.12
N LEU A 282 -1.36 -19.98 -18.36
CA LEU A 282 -0.28 -20.15 -19.36
C LEU A 282 -0.72 -20.04 -20.83
N ARG A 283 -2.00 -19.76 -21.11
CA ARG A 283 -2.48 -19.63 -22.49
C ARG A 283 -2.10 -18.31 -23.16
N LEU A 284 -1.80 -17.29 -22.36
CA LEU A 284 -1.51 -15.96 -22.90
C LEU A 284 -0.01 -15.71 -23.02
N HIS A 285 0.37 -15.00 -24.08
CA HIS A 285 1.69 -14.41 -24.19
C HIS A 285 1.83 -13.24 -23.21
N HIS A 286 3.04 -13.04 -22.69
CA HIS A 286 3.37 -11.95 -21.75
C HIS A 286 2.88 -10.58 -22.23
N ASN A 287 3.04 -10.30 -23.52
CA ASN A 287 2.65 -9.02 -24.12
C ASN A 287 1.14 -8.73 -23.96
N ILE A 288 0.28 -9.74 -23.99
CA ILE A 288 -1.17 -9.55 -23.83
C ILE A 288 -1.51 -9.10 -22.39
N LEU A 289 -0.77 -9.60 -21.39
CA LEU A 289 -0.94 -9.14 -20.00
C LEU A 289 -0.47 -7.69 -19.85
N VAL A 290 0.66 -7.33 -20.48
CA VAL A 290 1.16 -5.95 -20.50
C VAL A 290 0.16 -5.02 -21.20
N ASP A 291 -0.40 -5.42 -22.34
CA ASP A 291 -1.43 -4.67 -23.07
C ASP A 291 -2.71 -4.51 -22.24
N THR A 292 -3.09 -5.55 -21.49
CA THR A 292 -4.23 -5.51 -20.56
C THR A 292 -3.99 -4.45 -19.49
N VAL A 293 -2.84 -4.48 -18.80
CA VAL A 293 -2.51 -3.51 -17.75
C VAL A 293 -2.38 -2.08 -18.30
N THR A 294 -1.82 -1.94 -19.50
CA THR A 294 -1.73 -0.64 -20.19
C THR A 294 -3.14 -0.08 -20.44
N PHE A 295 -4.05 -0.92 -20.90
CA PHE A 295 -5.45 -0.54 -21.08
C PHE A 295 -6.16 -0.21 -19.76
N LEU A 296 -5.95 -0.98 -18.68
CA LEU A 296 -6.48 -0.63 -17.35
C LEU A 296 -5.98 0.75 -16.89
N SER A 297 -4.71 1.07 -17.15
CA SER A 297 -4.11 2.38 -16.87
C SER A 297 -4.76 3.51 -17.67
N GLU A 298 -5.20 3.26 -18.92
CA GLU A 298 -5.97 4.20 -19.72
C GLU A 298 -7.37 4.41 -19.15
N LEU A 299 -8.06 3.34 -18.75
CA LEU A 299 -9.39 3.40 -18.16
C LEU A 299 -9.39 4.20 -16.85
N ILE A 300 -8.42 3.92 -15.97
CA ILE A 300 -8.23 4.67 -14.72
C ILE A 300 -8.07 6.17 -14.98
N ARG A 301 -7.25 6.56 -15.97
CA ARG A 301 -7.05 7.97 -16.33
C ARG A 301 -8.31 8.61 -16.93
N ARG A 302 -9.09 7.85 -17.70
CA ARG A 302 -10.30 8.33 -18.39
C ARG A 302 -11.49 8.51 -17.46
N TYR A 303 -11.70 7.57 -16.55
CA TYR A 303 -12.91 7.52 -15.70
C TYR A 303 -12.66 7.92 -14.25
N SER A 304 -11.39 8.07 -13.84
CA SER A 304 -11.01 8.44 -12.47
C SER A 304 -11.58 7.51 -11.39
N LYS A 305 -11.90 6.27 -11.74
CA LYS A 305 -12.32 5.20 -10.81
C LYS A 305 -11.19 4.18 -10.64
N PRO A 306 -10.90 3.71 -9.42
CA PRO A 306 -9.85 2.72 -9.22
C PRO A 306 -10.23 1.37 -9.80
N ILE A 307 -9.22 0.68 -10.35
CA ILE A 307 -9.31 -0.72 -10.73
C ILE A 307 -8.24 -1.48 -9.92
N ALA A 308 -8.67 -2.29 -8.95
CA ALA A 308 -7.77 -3.24 -8.31
C ALA A 308 -7.65 -4.47 -9.22
N PHE A 309 -6.50 -4.62 -9.86
CA PHE A 309 -6.20 -5.75 -10.72
C PHE A 309 -5.50 -6.84 -9.94
N VAL A 310 -6.11 -8.02 -9.90
CA VAL A 310 -5.54 -9.22 -9.31
C VAL A 310 -5.08 -10.14 -10.43
N LEU A 311 -3.79 -10.48 -10.47
CA LEU A 311 -3.27 -11.49 -11.36
C LEU A 311 -2.97 -12.76 -10.57
N GLN A 312 -3.84 -13.77 -10.73
CA GLN A 312 -3.60 -15.10 -10.19
C GLN A 312 -2.95 -15.99 -11.23
N GLY A 313 -1.82 -16.61 -10.89
CA GLY A 313 -1.10 -17.48 -11.79
C GLY A 313 0.23 -17.92 -11.20
N TRP A 314 1.09 -18.48 -12.04
CA TRP A 314 2.45 -18.87 -11.64
C TRP A 314 3.25 -17.66 -11.20
N LYS A 315 3.92 -17.76 -10.05
CA LYS A 315 4.65 -16.66 -9.43
C LYS A 315 5.62 -15.98 -10.40
N GLU A 316 6.36 -16.75 -11.19
CA GLU A 316 7.33 -16.22 -12.15
C GLU A 316 6.68 -15.35 -13.24
N ARG A 317 5.41 -15.58 -13.56
CA ARG A 317 4.66 -14.78 -14.54
C ARG A 317 4.08 -13.53 -13.91
N VAL A 318 3.60 -13.62 -12.67
CA VAL A 318 3.15 -12.46 -11.89
C VAL A 318 4.30 -11.48 -11.69
N ASP A 319 5.45 -11.98 -11.23
CA ASP A 319 6.65 -11.18 -10.99
C ASP A 319 7.15 -10.52 -12.29
N ARG A 320 7.21 -11.28 -13.40
CA ARG A 320 7.57 -10.73 -14.71
C ARG A 320 6.63 -9.62 -15.19
N LEU A 321 5.32 -9.74 -14.90
CA LEU A 321 4.37 -8.68 -15.24
C LEU A 321 4.65 -7.44 -14.40
N LYS A 322 4.80 -7.60 -13.08
CA LYS A 322 5.11 -6.50 -12.15
C LYS A 322 6.38 -5.75 -12.59
N GLU A 323 7.45 -6.45 -12.94
CA GLU A 323 8.69 -5.85 -13.46
C GLU A 323 8.45 -4.99 -14.73
N SER A 324 7.49 -5.39 -15.57
CA SER A 324 7.22 -4.76 -16.87
C SER A 324 6.31 -3.53 -16.80
N VAL A 325 5.59 -3.30 -15.69
CA VAL A 325 4.55 -2.27 -15.59
C VAL A 325 4.66 -1.48 -14.28
N SER A 326 4.33 -0.18 -14.29
CA SER A 326 4.24 0.62 -13.06
C SER A 326 2.86 0.62 -12.41
N PHE A 327 1.93 -0.14 -12.97
CA PHE A 327 0.57 -0.28 -12.46
C PHE A 327 0.56 -1.21 -11.24
N PRO A 328 -0.15 -0.87 -10.15
CA PRO A 328 -0.28 -1.75 -8.99
C PRO A 328 -1.00 -3.08 -9.33
N VAL A 329 -0.29 -4.21 -9.25
CA VAL A 329 -0.86 -5.55 -9.49
C VAL A 329 -0.94 -6.34 -8.18
N PHE A 330 -2.12 -6.70 -7.73
CA PHE A 330 -2.31 -7.54 -6.54
C PHE A 330 -2.16 -9.03 -6.88
N SER A 331 -1.65 -9.82 -5.93
CA SER A 331 -1.46 -11.25 -6.12
C SER A 331 -2.69 -12.04 -5.69
N GLU A 332 -3.35 -11.58 -4.62
CA GLU A 332 -4.52 -12.25 -4.03
C GLU A 332 -5.75 -11.36 -3.99
N ILE A 333 -6.92 -12.01 -3.94
CA ILE A 333 -8.23 -11.35 -4.02
C ILE A 333 -8.56 -10.61 -2.72
N ASP A 334 -8.25 -11.22 -1.58
CA ASP A 334 -8.41 -10.66 -0.24
C ASP A 334 -7.57 -9.39 -0.06
N GLU A 335 -6.29 -9.45 -0.46
CA GLU A 335 -5.37 -8.31 -0.38
C GLU A 335 -5.89 -7.11 -1.20
N ALA A 336 -6.45 -7.37 -2.39
CA ALA A 336 -6.98 -6.32 -3.26
C ALA A 336 -8.29 -5.73 -2.70
N ALA A 337 -9.19 -6.57 -2.21
CA ALA A 337 -10.45 -6.14 -1.61
C ALA A 337 -10.19 -5.32 -0.33
N GLU A 338 -9.32 -5.81 0.54
CA GLU A 338 -8.90 -5.12 1.77
C GLU A 338 -8.28 -3.75 1.43
N ALA A 339 -7.36 -3.70 0.46
CA ALA A 339 -6.74 -2.45 0.07
C ALA A 339 -7.76 -1.45 -0.50
N LEU A 340 -8.71 -1.89 -1.34
CA LEU A 340 -9.81 -1.01 -1.78
C LEU A 340 -10.61 -0.46 -0.58
N ALA A 341 -10.87 -1.29 0.44
CA ALA A 341 -11.60 -0.87 1.63
C ALA A 341 -10.83 0.20 2.41
N ILE A 342 -9.51 0.01 2.57
CA ILE A 342 -8.60 0.99 3.16
C ILE A 342 -8.62 2.33 2.41
N SER A 343 -8.61 2.30 1.06
CA SER A 343 -8.72 3.51 0.25
C SER A 343 -10.05 4.23 0.47
N ARG A 344 -11.17 3.49 0.46
CA ARG A 344 -12.51 4.02 0.74
C ARG A 344 -12.60 4.66 2.11
N ASP A 345 -12.22 3.93 3.15
CA ASP A 345 -12.37 4.36 4.54
C ASP A 345 -11.47 5.55 4.85
N PHE A 346 -10.27 5.59 4.26
CA PHE A 346 -9.41 6.77 4.32
C PHE A 346 -10.07 7.99 3.67
N CYS A 347 -10.67 7.82 2.49
CA CYS A 347 -11.33 8.92 1.77
C CYS A 347 -12.53 9.47 2.54
N LEU A 348 -13.39 8.60 3.06
CA LEU A 348 -14.55 8.96 3.89
C LEU A 348 -14.11 9.75 5.13
N LYS A 349 -13.01 9.34 5.76
CA LYS A 349 -12.51 9.97 6.98
C LYS A 349 -11.80 11.30 6.75
N LYS A 350 -11.08 11.43 5.63
CA LYS A 350 -10.34 12.64 5.29
C LYS A 350 -11.15 13.67 4.51
N GLY A 351 -12.42 13.38 4.22
CA GLY A 351 -13.26 14.26 3.42
C GLY A 351 -12.65 14.51 2.04
N CYS A 352 -12.15 13.45 1.40
CA CYS A 352 -11.73 13.56 0.01
C CYS A 352 -12.99 13.90 -0.81
N ASN A 353 -13.09 15.16 -1.26
CA ASN A 353 -14.27 15.68 -1.96
C ASN A 353 -14.81 14.66 -2.99
N LEU A 354 -16.11 14.37 -2.88
CA LEU A 354 -16.91 13.67 -3.88
C LEU A 354 -17.00 14.49 -5.17
#